data_AF-A0A560E586-F1
#
_entry.id   AF-A0A560E586-F1
#
_cell.length_a   1.000
_cell.length_b   1.000
_cell.length_c   1.000
_cell.angle_alpha   90.00
_cell.angle_beta   90.00
_cell.angle_gamma   90.00
#
_symmetry.space_group_name_H-M   'P 1'
#
loop_
_entity.id
_entity.type
_entity.pdbx_description
1 polymer ?
#
loop_
_entity_poly.entity_id
_entity_poly.type
_entity_poly.pdbx_seq_one_letter_code
_entity_poly.pdbx_strand_id
1 'polypeptide(L)' 'MTDLQLRAQSFEIAWKYLDQSGLLTGEHRESARFILNRIDRMMLRGEKRRLLLSNAAIDAYRLRPLVVIANA' A
#
# COMPACT_ATOMS: atom_id res chain seq x y z
N MET A 1 -12.60 5.95 15.57
CA MET A 1 -12.25 4.99 14.51
C MET A 1 -11.31 3.96 15.11
N THR A 2 -11.59 2.66 14.96
CA THR A 2 -10.71 1.60 15.47
C THR A 2 -9.47 1.43 14.60
N ASP A 3 -8.42 0.79 15.12
CA ASP A 3 -7.21 0.50 14.35
C ASP A 3 -7.50 -0.38 13.13
N LEU A 4 -8.40 -1.35 13.27
CA LEU A 4 -8.85 -2.20 12.15
C LEU A 4 -9.55 -1.37 11.06
N GLN A 5 -10.44 -0.44 11.45
CA GLN A 5 -11.12 0.45 10.50
C GLN A 5 -10.15 1.40 9.83
N LEU A 6 -9.23 2.00 10.59
CA LEU A 6 -8.20 2.89 10.05
C LEU A 6 -7.32 2.17 9.04
N ARG A 7 -6.87 0.95 9.36
CA ARG A 7 -6.07 0.10 8.47
C ARG A 7 -6.82 -0.20 7.17
N ALA A 8 -8.06 -0.67 7.26
CA ALA A 8 -8.89 -1.03 6.12
C ALA A 8 -9.14 0.18 5.20
N GLN A 9 -9.55 1.31 5.77
CA GLN A 9 -9.81 2.52 4.97
C GLN A 9 -8.54 3.09 4.34
N SER A 10 -7.40 3.04 5.06
CA SER A 10 -6.12 3.50 4.51
C SER A 10 -5.69 2.63 3.33
N PHE A 11 -5.92 1.31 3.43
CA PHE A 11 -5.66 0.36 2.36
C PHE A 11 -6.58 0.61 1.15
N GLU A 12 -7.89 0.77 1.35
CA GLU A 12 -8.83 1.01 0.26
C GLU A 12 -8.47 2.25 -0.56
N ILE A 13 -8.06 3.34 0.09
CA ILE A 13 -7.62 4.55 -0.60
C ILE A 13 -6.38 4.28 -1.45
N ALA A 14 -5.35 3.66 -0.87
CA ALA A 14 -4.11 3.36 -1.58
C ALA A 14 -4.35 2.39 -2.74
N TRP A 15 -5.14 1.34 -2.52
CA TRP A 15 -5.49 0.34 -3.51
C TRP A 15 -6.25 0.94 -4.68
N LYS A 16 -7.35 1.68 -4.43
CA LYS A 16 -8.14 2.32 -5.48
C LYS A 16 -7.29 3.26 -6.33
N TYR A 17 -6.43 4.06 -5.69
CA TYR A 17 -5.55 4.96 -6.41
C TYR A 17 -4.59 4.21 -7.34
N LEU A 18 -3.91 3.18 -6.83
CA LEU A 18 -2.94 2.40 -7.61
C LEU A 18 -3.61 1.62 -8.74
N ASP A 19 -4.80 1.04 -8.48
CA ASP A 19 -5.60 0.29 -9.45
C ASP A 19 -6.10 1.21 -10.59
N GLN A 20 -6.75 2.32 -10.23
CA GLN A 20 -7.26 3.30 -11.20
C GLN A 20 -6.15 3.99 -12.00
N SER A 21 -4.94 4.09 -11.44
CA SER A 21 -3.79 4.66 -12.14
C SER A 21 -3.04 3.64 -13.00
N GLY A 22 -3.44 2.36 -13.01
CA GLY A 22 -2.72 1.29 -13.71
C GLY A 22 -1.31 1.03 -13.14
N LEU A 23 -1.07 1.39 -11.88
CA LEU A 23 0.25 1.28 -11.24
C LEU A 23 0.45 -0.02 -10.48
N LEU A 24 -0.60 -0.81 -10.25
CA LEU A 24 -0.47 -2.15 -9.69
C LEU A 24 0.29 -3.03 -10.69
N THR A 25 1.42 -3.57 -10.25
CA THR A 25 2.31 -4.41 -11.05
C THR A 25 2.51 -5.77 -10.37
N GLY A 26 2.57 -6.82 -11.18
CA GLY A 26 2.67 -8.20 -10.70
C GLY A 26 1.38 -8.69 -10.03
N GLU A 27 1.52 -9.70 -9.18
CA GLU A 27 0.39 -10.37 -8.54
C GLU A 27 -0.37 -9.45 -7.56
N HIS A 28 -1.70 -9.40 -7.68
CA HIS A 28 -2.56 -8.60 -6.80
C HIS A 28 -2.36 -8.95 -5.31
N ARG A 29 -2.18 -10.24 -5.01
CA ARG A 29 -1.94 -10.71 -3.63
C ARG A 29 -0.63 -10.14 -3.06
N GLU A 30 0.43 -10.11 -3.86
CA GLU A 30 1.72 -9.56 -3.43
C GLU A 30 1.64 -8.06 -3.23
N SER A 31 0.96 -7.38 -4.15
CA SER A 31 0.74 -5.94 -4.06
C SER A 31 -0.07 -5.57 -2.82
N ALA A 32 -1.16 -6.29 -2.55
CA ALA A 32 -1.97 -6.08 -1.36
C ALA A 32 -1.16 -6.29 -0.08
N ARG A 33 -0.37 -7.37 -0.02
CA ARG A 33 0.53 -7.66 1.10
C ARG A 33 1.56 -6.55 1.32
N PHE A 34 2.15 -6.02 0.25
CA PHE A 34 3.12 -4.92 0.34
C PHE A 34 2.48 -3.66 0.93
N ILE A 35 1.34 -3.23 0.39
CA ILE A 35 0.63 -2.02 0.82
C ILE A 35 0.21 -2.15 2.29
N LEU A 36 -0.39 -3.28 2.67
CA LEU A 36 -0.80 -3.54 4.05
C LEU A 36 0.38 -3.53 5.01
N ASN A 37 1.49 -4.19 4.67
CA ASN A 37 2.69 -4.19 5.50
C ASN A 37 3.24 -2.77 5.73
N ARG A 38 3.15 -1.88 4.72
CA ARG A 38 3.60 -0.49 4.87
C ARG A 38 2.70 0.28 5.84
N ILE A 39 1.38 0.14 5.72
CA ILE A 39 0.40 0.76 6.62
C ILE A 39 0.62 0.26 8.05
N ASP A 40 0.76 -1.05 8.25
CA ASP A 40 0.94 -1.66 9.57
C ASP A 40 2.20 -1.13 10.26
N ARG A 41 3.33 -1.03 9.53
CA ARG A 41 4.58 -0.47 10.08
C ARG A 41 4.45 0.99 10.52
N MET A 42 3.64 1.80 9.83
CA MET A 42 3.43 3.19 10.22
C MET A 42 2.47 3.31 11.41
N MET A 43 1.43 2.49 11.44
CA MET A 43 0.52 2.43 12.59
C MET A 43 1.24 1.97 13.87
N LEU A 44 2.17 1.02 13.76
CA LEU A 44 3.05 0.61 14.87
C LEU A 44 3.95 1.74 15.38
N ARG A 45 4.25 2.75 14.55
CA ARG A 45 4.98 3.97 14.94
C ARG A 45 4.08 5.07 15.50
N GLY A 46 2.79 4.78 15.70
CA GLY A 46 1.81 5.71 16.25
C GLY A 46 1.11 6.60 15.22
N GLU A 47 1.35 6.42 13.92
CA GLU A 47 0.64 7.21 12.91
C GLU A 47 -0.84 6.81 12.84
N LYS A 48 -1.73 7.80 12.94
CA LYS A 48 -3.19 7.60 12.93
C LYS A 48 -3.92 8.42 11.86
N ARG A 49 -3.21 9.28 11.10
CA ARG A 49 -3.76 10.06 9.99
C ARG A 49 -3.94 9.17 8.77
N ARG A 50 -5.18 8.79 8.52
CA ARG A 50 -5.61 7.94 7.39
C ARG A 50 -4.96 8.31 6.05
N LEU A 51 -5.02 9.59 5.64
CA LEU A 51 -4.46 10.01 4.35
C LEU A 51 -2.94 9.88 4.29
N LEU A 52 -2.23 10.11 5.40
CA LEU A 52 -0.78 9.97 5.43
C LEU A 52 -0.36 8.49 5.36
N LEU A 53 -1.10 7.59 6.00
CA LEU A 53 -0.91 6.14 5.86
C LEU A 53 -1.09 5.70 4.41
N SER A 54 -2.15 6.16 3.75
CA SER A 54 -2.43 5.83 2.34
C SER A 54 -1.34 6.36 1.41
N ASN A 55 -1.00 7.65 1.52
CA ASN A 55 0.00 8.28 0.66
C ASN A 55 1.37 7.62 0.82
N ALA A 56 1.80 7.36 2.05
CA ALA A 56 3.06 6.69 2.30
C ALA A 56 3.10 5.22 1.85
N ALA A 57 1.94 4.56 1.72
CA ALA A 57 1.83 3.24 1.11
C ALA A 57 1.92 3.30 -0.42
N ILE A 58 1.26 4.29 -1.05
CA ILE A 58 1.36 4.58 -2.48
C ILE A 58 2.81 4.88 -2.86
N ASP A 59 3.47 5.79 -2.14
CA ASP A 59 4.85 6.20 -2.42
C ASP A 59 5.82 5.02 -2.26
N ALA A 60 5.67 4.26 -1.19
CA ALA A 60 6.50 3.06 -0.97
C ALA A 60 6.30 2.02 -2.07
N TYR A 61 5.08 1.86 -2.59
CA TYR A 61 4.79 0.90 -3.65
C TYR A 61 5.39 1.35 -4.98
N ARG A 62 5.30 2.64 -5.31
CA ARG A 62 5.89 3.23 -6.52
C ARG A 62 7.41 3.14 -6.55
N LEU A 63 8.05 3.33 -5.39
CA LEU A 63 9.51 3.30 -5.26
C LEU A 63 10.07 1.88 -5.12
N ARG A 64 9.21 0.85 -5.05
CA ARG A 64 9.67 -0.53 -4.94
C ARG A 64 10.42 -0.92 -6.23
N PRO A 65 11.63 -1.50 -6.12
CA PRO A 65 12.27 -2.12 -7.26
C PRO A 65 11.36 -3.22 -7.83
N LEU A 66 10.89 -3.03 -9.06
CA LEU A 66 10.27 -4.11 -9.81
C LEU A 66 11.39 -5.10 -10.12
N VAL A 67 11.44 -6.22 -9.42
CA VAL A 67 12.24 -7.36 -9.88
C VAL A 67 11.51 -7.92 -11.09
N VAL A 68 11.74 -7.29 -12.24
CA VAL A 68 11.31 -7.81 -13.53
C VAL A 68 12.21 -9.01 -13.80
N ILE A 69 11.72 -10.20 -13.48
CA ILE A 69 12.30 -11.43 -14.02
C ILE A 69 11.88 -11.46 -15.50
N ALA A 70 12.59 -10.69 -16.33
CA ALA A 70 12.56 -10.87 -17.76
C ALA A 70 13.28 -12.19 -18.02
N ASN A 71 12.52 -13.28 -18.10
CA ASN A 71 13.05 -14.55 -18.55
C ASN A 71 13.46 -14.37 -20.02
N ALA A 72 14.77 -14.48 -20.26
CA ALA A 72 15.40 -14.59 -21.57
C ALA A 72 15.08 -15.93 -22.23
#